data_AF-A0A6M1SI87-F1
#
_entry.id   AF-A0A6M1SI87-F1
#
_cell.length_a   1.000
_cell.length_b   1.000
_cell.length_c   1.000
_cell.angle_alpha   90.00
_cell.angle_beta   90.00
_cell.angle_gamma   90.00
#
_symmetry.space_group_name_H-M   'P 1'
#
loop_
_entity.id
_entity.type
_entity.pdbx_description
1 polymer ?
#
loop_
_entity_poly.entity_id
_entity_poly.type
_entity_poly.pdbx_seq_one_letter_code
_entity_poly.pdbx_strand_id
1 'polypeptide(L)'
;RNYIDTLVNLPWSKKSKVKHDLTHAEHVLNEEHYGLDKVKERILEYLAVQQRVDKVKAPILCLVGPPGVGKTSLGQSIARATGRNFVRMALG
;
A
#
# COMPACT_ATOMS: atom_id res chain seq x y z
N ARG A 1 -30.67 7.95 -13.82
CA ARG A 1 -30.25 6.58 -13.43
C ARG A 1 -28.75 6.53 -13.14
N ASN A 2 -27.89 6.78 -14.12
CA ASN A 2 -26.42 6.65 -13.97
C ASN A 2 -25.79 7.33 -12.73
N TYR A 3 -26.22 8.55 -12.38
CA TYR A 3 -25.70 9.28 -11.20
C TYR A 3 -26.07 8.64 -9.86
N ILE A 4 -27.27 8.06 -9.76
CA ILE A 4 -27.71 7.41 -8.53
C ILE A 4 -26.98 6.07 -8.38
N ASP A 5 -26.78 5.35 -9.48
CA ASP A 5 -26.05 4.08 -9.48
C ASP A 5 -24.58 4.26 -9.06
N THR A 6 -23.90 5.33 -9.49
CA THR A 6 -22.54 5.62 -9.02
C THR A 6 -22.50 5.97 -7.53
N LEU A 7 -23.46 6.76 -7.03
CA LEU A 7 -23.53 7.09 -5.60
C LEU A 7 -23.78 5.86 -4.71
N VAL A 8 -24.65 4.94 -5.16
CA VAL A 8 -24.97 3.71 -4.41
C VAL A 8 -23.76 2.76 -4.35
N ASN A 9 -22.93 2.73 -5.39
CA ASN A 9 -21.75 1.86 -5.46
C ASN A 9 -20.55 2.33 -4.61
N LEU A 10 -20.57 3.56 -4.11
CA LEU A 10 -19.48 4.09 -3.28
C LEU A 10 -19.50 3.46 -1.86
N PRO A 11 -18.32 3.12 -1.30
CA PRO A 11 -18.23 2.52 0.03
C PRO A 11 -18.36 3.59 1.14
N TRP A 12 -19.59 3.96 1.49
CA TRP A 12 -19.85 4.97 2.52
C TRP A 12 -19.44 4.57 3.94
N SER A 13 -19.67 3.30 4.32
CA SER A 13 -19.45 2.78 5.68
C SER A 13 -18.49 1.58 5.74
N LYS A 14 -18.16 0.98 4.59
CA LYS A 14 -17.27 -0.18 4.50
C LYS A 14 -15.81 0.27 4.59
N LYS A 15 -15.11 -0.22 5.60
CA LYS A 15 -13.65 -0.01 5.77
C LYS A 15 -12.95 -1.36 5.78
N SER A 16 -11.81 -1.44 5.10
CA SER A 16 -10.94 -2.63 5.15
C SER A 16 -10.31 -2.74 6.54
N LYS A 17 -10.23 -3.96 7.08
CA LYS A 17 -9.48 -4.22 8.32
C LYS A 17 -7.99 -4.09 8.02
N VAL A 18 -7.37 -3.05 8.56
CA VAL A 18 -5.94 -2.81 8.39
C VAL A 18 -5.16 -3.69 9.36
N LYS A 19 -4.15 -4.39 8.85
CA LYS A 19 -3.16 -5.09 9.68
C LYS A 19 -2.01 -4.13 9.99
N HIS A 20 -1.65 -4.03 11.26
CA HIS A 20 -0.57 -3.17 11.76
C HIS A 20 0.64 -3.96 12.22
N ASP A 21 0.87 -5.13 11.63
CA ASP A 21 1.99 -5.99 11.99
C ASP A 21 3.19 -5.74 11.05
N LEU A 22 4.23 -5.14 11.61
CA LEU A 22 5.48 -4.86 10.91
C LEU A 22 6.27 -6.13 10.58
N THR A 23 6.24 -7.14 11.46
CA THR A 23 6.97 -8.40 11.26
C THR A 23 6.37 -9.18 10.09
N HIS A 24 5.04 -9.20 10.02
CA HIS A 24 4.33 -9.78 8.88
C HIS A 24 4.63 -9.02 7.59
N ALA A 25 4.66 -7.69 7.64
CA ALA A 25 4.95 -6.87 6.46
C ALA A 25 6.37 -7.12 5.92
N GLU A 26 7.36 -7.23 6.81
CA GLU A 26 8.74 -7.57 6.44
C GLU A 26 8.83 -8.94 5.78
N HIS A 27 8.18 -9.96 6.34
CA HIS A 27 8.16 -11.30 5.77
C HIS A 27 7.59 -11.31 4.36
N VAL A 28 6.42 -10.68 4.14
CA VAL A 28 5.77 -10.61 2.83
C VAL A 28 6.65 -9.87 1.80
N LEU A 29 7.29 -8.77 2.21
CA LEU A 29 8.20 -8.03 1.33
C LEU A 29 9.44 -8.86 0.96
N ASN A 30 9.96 -9.65 1.89
CA ASN A 30 11.13 -10.51 1.66
C ASN A 30 10.81 -11.76 0.82
N GLU A 31 9.61 -12.32 0.94
CA GLU A 31 9.17 -13.43 0.10
C GLU A 31 8.94 -13.02 -1.35
N GLU A 32 8.32 -11.86 -1.59
CA GLU A 32 7.94 -11.45 -2.95
C GLU A 32 9.03 -10.68 -3.70
N HIS A 33 10.00 -10.09 -2.98
CA HIS A 33 11.07 -9.29 -3.59
C HIS A 33 12.43 -9.72 -3.05
N TYR A 34 13.32 -10.16 -3.94
CA TYR A 34 14.71 -10.44 -3.57
C TYR A 34 15.55 -9.16 -3.52
N GLY A 35 16.38 -9.01 -2.49
CA GLY A 35 17.21 -7.81 -2.26
C GLY A 35 16.40 -6.57 -1.91
N LEU A 36 16.80 -5.39 -2.42
CA LEU A 36 16.15 -4.09 -2.18
C LEU A 36 16.11 -3.67 -0.71
N ASP A 37 17.11 -4.05 0.09
CA ASP A 37 17.11 -3.89 1.54
C ASP A 37 16.84 -2.44 1.96
N LYS A 38 17.50 -1.47 1.33
CA LYS A 38 17.27 -0.04 1.58
C LYS A 38 15.85 0.43 1.28
N VAL A 39 15.21 -0.13 0.25
CA VAL A 39 13.83 0.24 -0.14
C VAL A 39 12.84 -0.39 0.83
N LYS A 40 13.04 -1.66 1.20
CA LYS A 40 12.22 -2.36 2.19
C LYS A 40 12.30 -1.71 3.56
N GLU A 41 13.49 -1.35 4.02
CA GLU A 41 13.72 -0.61 5.26
C GLU A 41 12.91 0.69 5.28
N ARG A 42 12.97 1.47 4.18
CA ARG A 42 12.19 2.72 4.07
C ARG A 42 10.67 2.51 4.07
N ILE A 43 10.20 1.41 3.49
CA ILE A 43 8.78 1.03 3.52
C ILE A 43 8.37 0.64 4.95
N LEU A 44 9.19 -0.12 5.67
CA LEU A 44 8.94 -0.51 7.05
C LEU A 44 8.92 0.70 7.99
N GLU A 45 9.84 1.65 7.82
CA GLU A 45 9.83 2.94 8.54
C GLU A 45 8.51 3.70 8.31
N TYR A 46 8.07 3.78 7.06
CA TYR A 46 6.81 4.43 6.70
C TYR A 46 5.61 3.76 7.39
N LEU A 47 5.56 2.43 7.38
CA LEU A 47 4.49 1.66 8.04
C LEU A 47 4.54 1.83 9.58
N ALA A 48 5.74 1.91 10.16
CA ALA A 48 5.92 2.12 11.60
C ALA A 48 5.43 3.50 12.05
N VAL A 49 5.68 4.54 11.25
CA VAL A 49 5.12 5.88 11.48
C VAL A 49 3.60 5.85 11.34
N GLN A 50 3.07 5.14 10.34
CA GLN A 50 1.62 5.02 10.12
C GLN A 50 0.90 4.27 11.24
N GLN A 51 1.57 3.33 11.94
CA GLN A 51 1.01 2.64 13.09
C GLN A 51 0.83 3.55 14.31
N ARG A 52 1.65 4.61 14.46
CA ARG A 52 1.63 5.50 15.63
C ARG A 52 0.67 6.68 15.48
N VAL A 53 0.16 6.96 14.29
CA VAL A 53 -0.61 8.18 14.00
C VAL A 53 -2.00 7.84 13.45
N ASP A 54 -3.06 8.21 14.18
CA ASP A 54 -4.46 7.94 13.80
C ASP A 54 -4.92 8.70 12.55
N LYS A 55 -4.34 9.88 12.28
CA LYS A 55 -4.62 10.68 11.10
C LYS A 55 -3.40 10.71 10.19
N VAL A 56 -3.52 10.11 9.01
CA VAL A 56 -2.48 10.11 7.97
C VAL A 56 -2.30 11.54 7.43
N LYS A 57 -1.48 12.34 8.12
CA LYS A 57 -0.80 13.52 7.57
C LYS A 57 0.55 13.14 6.95
N ALA A 58 0.84 11.85 6.85
CA ALA A 58 2.12 11.35 6.37
C ALA A 58 2.23 11.52 4.83
N PRO A 59 3.41 11.88 4.31
CA PRO A 59 3.64 12.05 2.88
C PRO A 59 3.37 10.76 2.11
N ILE A 60 2.90 10.87 0.86
CA ILE A 60 2.64 9.73 -0.03
C ILE A 60 3.98 9.12 -0.44
N LEU A 61 4.09 7.79 -0.38
CA LEU A 61 5.28 7.07 -0.82
C LEU A 61 5.36 7.08 -2.36
N CYS A 62 6.46 7.61 -2.91
CA CYS A 62 6.76 7.60 -4.34
C CYS A 62 7.94 6.67 -4.63
N LEU A 63 7.75 5.69 -5.51
CA LEU A 63 8.79 4.76 -5.95
C LEU A 63 9.33 5.20 -7.32
N VAL A 64 10.62 5.53 -7.40
CA VAL A 64 11.28 6.04 -8.61
C VAL A 64 12.39 5.09 -9.05
N GLY A 65 12.51 4.89 -10.37
CA GLY A 65 13.58 4.07 -10.96
C GLY A 65 13.31 3.68 -12.42
N PRO A 66 14.20 2.93 -13.07
CA PRO A 66 14.03 2.47 -14.45
C PRO A 66 12.84 1.49 -14.61
N PRO A 67 12.31 1.27 -15.83
CA PRO A 67 11.26 0.29 -16.06
C PRO A 67 11.74 -1.13 -15.70
N GLY A 68 10.82 -2.01 -15.28
CA GLY A 68 11.13 -3.41 -14.96
C GLY A 68 11.62 -3.68 -13.53
N VAL A 69 11.91 -2.67 -12.70
CA VAL A 69 12.40 -2.85 -11.32
C VAL A 69 11.33 -3.24 -10.28
N GLY A 70 10.14 -3.65 -10.71
CA GLY A 70 9.12 -4.18 -9.79
C GLY A 70 8.32 -3.15 -8.98
N LYS A 71 8.36 -1.84 -9.29
CA LYS A 71 7.60 -0.79 -8.55
C LYS A 71 6.11 -1.10 -8.35
N THR A 72 5.44 -1.59 -9.40
CA THR A 72 4.01 -1.96 -9.31
C THR A 72 3.80 -3.19 -8.44
N SER A 73 4.70 -4.16 -8.53
CA SER A 73 4.68 -5.37 -7.70
C SER A 73 4.89 -5.03 -6.22
N LEU A 74 5.85 -4.15 -5.90
CA LEU A 74 6.07 -3.60 -4.55
C LEU A 74 4.79 -2.99 -3.95
N GLY A 75 4.05 -2.19 -4.74
CA GLY A 75 2.77 -1.63 -4.30
C GLY A 75 1.72 -2.70 -3.97
N GLN A 76 1.70 -3.79 -4.73
CA GLN A 76 0.80 -4.93 -4.49
C GLN A 76 1.18 -5.69 -3.21
N SER A 77 2.48 -5.92 -2.97
CA SER A 77 2.99 -6.55 -1.75
C SER A 77 2.67 -5.73 -0.51
N ILE A 78 2.81 -4.40 -0.58
CA ILE A 78 2.44 -3.49 0.52
C ILE A 78 0.94 -3.58 0.82
N ALA A 79 0.09 -3.62 -0.21
CA ALA A 79 -1.34 -3.78 -0.03
C ALA A 79 -1.69 -5.13 0.62
N ARG A 80 -1.02 -6.22 0.19
CA ARG A 80 -1.16 -7.56 0.77
C ARG A 80 -0.73 -7.60 2.24
N ALA A 81 0.43 -7.03 2.56
CA ALA A 81 0.96 -6.93 3.92
C ALA A 81 0.04 -6.16 4.87
N THR A 82 -0.51 -5.03 4.41
CA THR A 82 -1.38 -4.17 5.22
C THR A 82 -2.85 -4.59 5.23
N GLY A 83 -3.23 -5.62 4.45
CA GLY A 83 -4.61 -6.10 4.33
C GLY A 83 -5.53 -5.12 3.60
N ARG A 84 -5.00 -4.27 2.74
CA ARG A 84 -5.75 -3.26 1.98
C ARG A 84 -6.00 -3.74 0.54
N ASN A 85 -7.10 -3.28 -0.06
CA ASN A 85 -7.38 -3.55 -1.46
C ASN A 85 -6.40 -2.78 -2.35
N PHE A 86 -5.77 -3.47 -3.29
CA PHE A 86 -4.88 -2.85 -4.27
C PHE A 86 -5.68 -2.37 -5.48
N VAL A 87 -5.49 -1.11 -5.87
CA VAL A 87 -6.05 -0.54 -7.09
C VAL A 87 -4.93 0.15 -7.86
N ARG A 88 -4.78 -0.20 -9.14
CA ARG A 88 -3.82 0.45 -10.04
C ARG A 88 -4.55 1.47 -10.91
N MET A 89 -4.07 2.71 -10.90
CA MET A 89 -4.53 3.78 -11.79
C MET A 89 -3.33 4.27 -12.59
N ALA A 90 -3.45 4.29 -13.92
CA ALA A 90 -2.45 4.91 -14.80
C ALA A 90 -2.76 6.40 -14.96
N LEU A 91 -1.73 7.25 -14.92
CA LEU A 91 -1.90 8.71 -14.97
C LEU A 91 -1.85 9.31 -16.38
N GLY A 92 -1.80 8.47 -17.42
CA GLY A 92 -1.65 8.92 -18.81
C GLY A 92 -0.19 9.15 -19.18
#